data_AF-A0A9P4H6K4-F1
#
_entry.id   AF-A0A9P4H6K4-F1
#
_cell.length_a   1.000
_cell.length_b   1.000
_cell.length_c   1.000
_cell.angle_alpha   90.00
_cell.angle_beta   90.00
_cell.angle_gamma   90.00
#
_symmetry.space_group_name_H-M   'P 1'
#
loop_
_entity.id
_entity.type
_entity.pdbx_description
1 polymer ?
#
loop_
_entity_poly.entity_id
_entity_poly.type
_entity_poly.pdbx_seq_one_letter_code
_entity_poly.pdbx_strand_id
1 'polypeptide(L)'
;MVQCYNQKDKPGVLPASLLRFAEWGESRVLAAGIEPSTSAENEKAEEEIAGRIRSRCAGMLELRPRQSISTNKPAAYVDYLHQSVTDFLNKRDIWHKITAHTAGTSFIANVAWLGALLMRLKRANVERWMPGNLLEMPDLIATAMSYALRAELSSNHASTALLDELDCTMLFRTSNGSKEDIIGLNFLAMSVLNGLLLYVQEKLIVHGKQMLTKTGKPLLGFARSPEMSECLLRHGAQPNETWGARGRSIWQDTLLQLRSTTSIRNAICLLPPLLQHGADPNAYIEEKAEDTGLLQQRSASRYLRSVVAESIGSVEYKVGLEDLIKHLHARGAQEEEWHMDEDGAWRKVYPTASESQPGADRYSGRWRTEAGEYFITTDVSHEP
;
A
#
# COMPACT_ATOMS: atom_id res chain seq x y z
N MET A 1 5.96 12.51 24.63
CA MET A 1 6.53 13.66 23.89
C MET A 1 7.83 13.29 23.19
N VAL A 2 8.92 12.96 23.89
CA VAL A 2 10.21 12.67 23.23
C VAL A 2 10.16 11.41 22.35
N GLN A 3 9.48 10.34 22.82
CA GLN A 3 9.25 9.11 22.04
C GLN A 3 8.61 9.34 20.66
N CYS A 4 7.84 10.42 20.57
CA CYS A 4 7.07 10.79 19.40
C CYS A 4 7.88 11.50 18.31
N TYR A 5 8.97 12.16 18.69
CA TYR A 5 9.67 13.13 17.84
C TYR A 5 10.83 12.50 17.04
N ASN A 6 11.34 11.35 17.47
CA ASN A 6 12.57 10.74 16.93
C ASN A 6 12.33 9.74 15.78
N GLN A 7 11.62 10.13 14.71
CA GLN A 7 11.48 9.31 13.51
C GLN A 7 12.52 9.73 12.46
N LYS A 8 13.35 8.77 12.04
CA LYS A 8 14.54 9.01 11.19
C LYS A 8 14.23 9.52 9.77
N ASP A 9 12.99 9.42 9.31
CA ASP A 9 12.62 9.63 7.89
C ASP A 9 12.22 11.07 7.54
N LYS A 10 12.93 12.04 8.12
CA LYS A 10 12.64 13.49 8.26
C LYS A 10 12.03 13.78 9.64
N PRO A 11 12.60 14.69 10.44
CA PRO A 11 11.93 15.19 11.63
C PRO A 11 10.65 15.89 11.16
N GLY A 12 9.55 15.13 11.18
CA GLY A 12 8.23 15.63 10.91
C GLY A 12 7.99 16.76 11.90
N VAL A 13 7.82 17.96 11.37
CA VAL A 13 7.66 19.15 12.20
C VAL A 13 6.41 18.90 13.03
N LEU A 14 6.55 18.93 14.36
CA LEU A 14 5.54 18.44 15.29
C LEU A 14 4.67 19.59 15.81
N PRO A 15 3.44 19.81 15.29
CA PRO A 15 2.60 20.87 15.80
C PRO A 15 2.31 20.67 17.29
N ALA A 16 2.34 21.77 18.05
CA ALA A 16 1.97 21.74 19.47
C ALA A 16 0.56 21.17 19.69
N SER A 17 -0.37 21.44 18.77
CA SER A 17 -1.74 20.90 18.80
C SER A 17 -1.78 19.38 18.76
N LEU A 18 -0.90 18.72 17.99
CA LEU A 18 -0.82 17.26 17.96
C LEU A 18 -0.32 16.70 19.28
N LEU A 19 0.65 17.34 19.94
CA LEU A 19 1.09 16.91 21.26
C LEU A 19 -0.03 16.98 22.30
N ARG A 20 -0.85 18.04 22.25
CA ARG A 20 -2.03 18.16 23.13
C ARG A 20 -3.01 17.01 22.89
N PHE A 21 -3.28 16.67 21.64
CA PHE A 21 -4.19 15.57 21.34
C PHE A 21 -3.61 14.19 21.68
N ALA A 22 -2.28 14.01 21.59
CA ALA A 22 -1.63 12.75 21.98
C ALA A 22 -1.72 12.47 23.50
N GLU A 23 -2.00 13.48 24.31
CA GLU A 23 -2.29 13.30 25.74
C GLU A 23 -3.75 12.95 26.01
N TRP A 24 -4.64 13.05 25.00
CA TRP A 24 -6.03 12.64 25.16
C TRP A 24 -6.08 11.12 25.14
N GLY A 25 -6.67 10.54 26.18
CA GLY A 25 -6.99 9.12 26.18
C GLY A 25 -7.99 8.79 25.06
N GLU A 26 -7.96 7.54 24.62
CA GLU A 26 -8.78 7.02 23.52
C GLU A 26 -10.27 7.39 23.68
N SER A 27 -10.85 7.18 24.86
CA SER A 27 -12.26 7.51 25.13
C SER A 27 -12.61 8.97 24.85
N ARG A 28 -11.69 9.90 25.11
CA ARG A 28 -11.90 11.33 24.86
C ARG A 28 -11.81 11.67 23.36
N VAL A 29 -10.92 11.00 22.64
CA VAL A 29 -10.80 11.14 21.18
C VAL A 29 -12.07 10.65 20.49
N LEU A 30 -12.58 9.49 20.93
CA LEU A 30 -13.82 8.91 20.41
C LEU A 30 -15.04 9.79 20.71
N ALA A 31 -15.15 10.31 21.93
CA ALA A 31 -16.28 11.17 22.34
C ALA A 31 -16.25 12.58 21.72
N ALA A 32 -15.14 13.02 21.14
CA ALA A 32 -15.03 14.35 20.56
C ALA A 32 -15.82 14.47 19.25
N GLY A 33 -16.61 15.53 19.11
CA GLY A 33 -17.31 15.85 17.86
C GLY A 33 -16.38 16.25 16.70
N ILE A 34 -16.89 16.13 15.47
CA ILE A 34 -16.23 16.57 14.24
C ILE A 34 -16.59 18.04 14.00
N GLU A 35 -15.86 18.95 14.63
CA GLU A 35 -16.10 20.40 14.56
C GLU A 35 -14.77 21.16 14.43
N PRO A 36 -14.65 22.19 13.58
CA PRO A 36 -13.41 22.95 13.48
C PRO A 36 -13.00 23.57 14.82
N SER A 37 -11.71 23.53 15.17
CA SER A 37 -11.20 24.28 16.33
C SER A 37 -11.24 25.79 16.08
N THR A 38 -11.64 26.55 17.09
CA THR A 38 -11.55 28.02 17.07
C THR A 38 -10.10 28.50 17.22
N SER A 39 -9.79 29.74 16.80
CA SER A 39 -8.45 30.31 16.98
C SER A 39 -8.05 30.39 18.46
N ALA A 40 -8.99 30.79 19.33
CA ALA A 40 -8.75 30.92 20.76
C ALA A 40 -8.44 29.58 21.43
N GLU A 41 -9.12 28.49 21.02
CA GLU A 41 -8.81 27.15 21.51
C GLU A 41 -7.43 26.67 21.09
N ASN A 42 -7.01 27.01 19.86
CA ASN A 42 -5.68 26.67 19.36
C ASN A 42 -4.60 27.48 20.07
N GLU A 43 -4.81 28.78 20.33
CA GLU A 43 -3.86 29.61 21.10
C GLU A 43 -3.68 29.10 22.52
N LYS A 44 -4.80 28.82 23.19
CA LYS A 44 -4.78 28.25 24.54
C LYS A 44 -4.08 26.89 24.58
N ALA A 45 -4.30 26.07 23.55
CA ALA A 45 -3.61 24.78 23.38
C ALA A 45 -2.10 24.93 23.24
N GLU A 46 -1.68 25.87 22.39
CA GLU A 46 -0.27 26.16 22.14
C GLU A 46 0.41 26.68 23.41
N GLU A 47 -0.22 27.62 24.14
CA GLU A 47 0.30 28.15 25.39
C GLU A 47 0.43 27.06 26.47
N GLU A 48 -0.58 26.19 26.60
CA GLU A 48 -0.56 25.07 27.54
C GLU A 48 0.61 24.11 27.26
N ILE A 49 0.79 23.73 25.98
CA ILE A 49 1.88 22.86 25.56
C ILE A 49 3.24 23.56 25.71
N ALA A 50 3.33 24.86 25.41
CA ALA A 50 4.55 25.65 25.63
C ALA A 50 4.95 25.64 27.11
N GLY A 51 3.98 25.85 28.02
CA GLY A 51 4.19 25.80 29.46
C GLY A 51 4.71 24.43 29.91
N ARG A 52 4.11 23.34 29.40
CA ARG A 52 4.52 21.96 29.73
C ARG A 52 5.89 21.62 29.19
N ILE A 53 6.21 22.01 27.96
CA ILE A 53 7.54 21.80 27.37
C ILE A 53 8.60 22.53 28.20
N ARG A 54 8.38 23.80 28.55
CA ARG A 54 9.31 24.55 29.41
C ARG A 54 9.49 23.90 30.78
N SER A 55 8.40 23.49 31.42
CA SER A 55 8.44 22.90 32.77
C SER A 55 9.01 21.48 32.80
N ARG A 56 8.68 20.62 31.84
CA ARG A 56 9.00 19.18 31.88
C ARG A 56 10.22 18.78 31.06
N CYS A 57 10.59 19.57 30.05
CA CYS A 57 11.72 19.25 29.19
C CYS A 57 13.00 19.99 29.58
N ALA A 58 13.00 20.77 30.68
CA ALA A 58 14.19 21.44 31.23
C ALA A 58 15.00 22.22 30.16
N GLY A 59 14.32 22.87 29.21
CA GLY A 59 14.95 23.60 28.11
C GLY A 59 15.52 22.72 26.98
N MET A 60 15.27 21.42 26.95
CA MET A 60 15.70 20.57 25.82
C MET A 60 14.86 20.80 24.56
N LEU A 61 13.58 21.09 24.73
CA LEU A 61 12.64 21.33 23.66
C LEU A 61 12.06 22.74 23.79
N GLU A 62 11.71 23.34 22.66
CA GLU A 62 11.00 24.62 22.62
C GLU A 62 9.94 24.63 21.53
N LEU A 63 9.00 25.58 21.60
CA LEU A 63 8.08 25.84 20.51
C LEU A 63 8.62 26.98 19.64
N ARG A 64 8.80 26.72 18.35
CA ARG A 64 9.18 27.74 17.37
C ARG A 64 7.98 28.08 16.47
N PRO A 65 7.67 29.38 16.28
CA PRO A 65 6.73 29.77 15.25
C PRO A 65 7.35 29.48 13.88
N ARG A 66 6.64 28.74 13.02
CA ARG A 66 7.07 28.55 11.64
C ARG A 66 6.17 29.39 10.74
N GLN A 67 6.78 30.31 10.00
CA GLN A 67 6.07 31.05 8.95
C GLN A 67 5.57 30.03 7.92
N SER A 68 4.25 29.84 7.90
CA SER A 68 3.59 29.13 6.81
C SER A 68 3.41 30.11 5.68
N ILE A 69 3.77 29.71 4.46
CA ILE A 69 3.56 30.52 3.26
C ILE A 69 2.06 30.74 3.01
N SER A 70 1.20 29.85 3.51
CA SER A 70 -0.23 29.81 3.18
C SER A 70 -1.17 30.39 4.25
N THR A 71 -0.71 30.59 5.49
CA THR A 71 -1.59 31.05 6.58
C THR A 71 -1.04 32.30 7.25
N ASN A 72 -1.86 33.34 7.36
CA ASN A 72 -1.54 34.60 8.07
C ASN A 72 -1.16 34.40 9.55
N LYS A 73 -1.37 33.19 10.10
CA LYS A 73 -0.92 32.83 11.44
C LYS A 73 0.10 31.68 11.36
N PRO A 74 1.33 31.87 11.88
CA PRO A 74 2.32 30.79 11.97
C PRO A 74 1.85 29.76 13.00
N ALA A 75 1.89 28.48 12.63
CA ALA A 75 1.67 27.41 13.60
C ALA A 75 2.95 27.22 14.44
N ALA A 76 2.79 26.95 15.74
CA ALA A 76 3.90 26.64 16.63
C ALA A 76 4.27 25.16 16.54
N TYR A 77 5.56 24.88 16.39
CA TYR A 77 6.08 23.53 16.28
C TYR A 77 7.14 23.25 17.33
N VAL A 78 7.19 22.01 17.79
CA VAL A 78 8.24 21.54 18.70
C VAL A 78 9.54 21.41 17.93
N ASP A 79 10.59 22.02 18.46
CA ASP A 79 11.95 21.91 17.97
C ASP A 79 12.91 21.63 19.14
N TYR A 80 14.10 21.14 18.82
CA TYR A 80 15.19 21.09 19.79
C TYR A 80 15.72 22.50 20.04
N LEU A 81 16.03 22.82 21.30
CA LEU A 81 16.64 24.11 21.63
C LEU A 81 17.99 24.28 20.92
N HIS A 82 18.79 23.20 20.84
CA HIS A 82 20.12 23.20 20.24
C HIS A 82 20.49 21.83 19.65
N GLN A 83 21.38 21.79 18.66
CA GLN A 83 21.85 20.54 18.02
C GLN A 83 22.44 19.54 19.04
N SER A 84 23.15 20.03 20.06
CA SER A 84 23.69 19.16 21.12
C SER A 84 22.61 18.43 21.92
N VAL A 85 21.39 18.98 22.02
CA VAL A 85 20.25 18.31 22.63
C VAL A 85 19.78 17.15 21.74
N THR A 86 19.69 17.38 20.43
CA THR A 86 19.42 16.31 19.45
C THR A 86 20.42 15.18 19.59
N ASP A 87 21.71 15.49 19.61
CA ASP A 87 22.79 14.51 19.73
C ASP A 87 22.72 13.75 21.05
N PHE A 88 22.38 14.45 22.15
CA PHE A 88 22.18 13.84 23.46
C PHE A 88 20.98 12.88 23.49
N LEU A 89 19.83 13.30 22.98
CA LEU A 89 18.60 12.48 22.97
C LEU A 89 18.68 11.29 22.01
N ASN A 90 19.55 11.37 20.99
CA ASN A 90 19.83 10.27 20.07
C ASN A 90 20.76 9.20 20.64
N LYS A 91 21.38 9.43 21.81
CA LYS A 91 22.18 8.39 22.48
C LYS A 91 21.27 7.25 22.95
N ARG A 92 21.66 6.00 22.63
CA ARG A 92 20.85 4.80 22.91
C ARG A 92 20.52 4.62 24.40
N ASP A 93 21.46 4.92 25.28
CA ASP A 93 21.28 4.82 26.74
C ASP A 93 20.31 5.88 27.27
N ILE A 94 20.35 7.09 26.73
CA ILE A 94 19.41 8.17 27.06
C ILE A 94 18.00 7.79 26.59
N TRP A 95 17.88 7.29 25.35
CA TRP A 95 16.58 6.84 24.85
C TRP A 95 15.97 5.73 25.70
N HIS A 96 16.78 4.74 26.09
CA HIS A 96 16.34 3.67 26.98
C HIS A 96 15.81 4.21 28.32
N LYS A 97 16.51 5.19 28.93
CA LYS A 97 16.03 5.84 30.17
C LYS A 97 14.69 6.55 29.95
N ILE A 98 14.52 7.25 28.84
CA ILE A 98 13.26 7.94 28.51
C ILE A 98 12.11 6.95 28.38
N THR A 99 12.30 5.87 27.62
CA THR A 99 11.27 4.85 27.40
C THR A 99 11.02 3.97 28.64
N ALA A 100 12.00 3.85 29.54
CA ALA A 100 11.82 3.12 30.79
C ALA A 100 10.72 3.74 31.68
N HIS A 101 10.48 5.05 31.57
CA HIS A 101 9.40 5.71 32.31
C HIS A 101 7.99 5.38 31.81
N THR A 102 7.85 4.86 30.59
CA THR A 102 6.57 4.39 30.04
C THR A 102 6.44 2.87 30.07
N ALA A 103 7.53 2.16 30.40
CA ALA A 103 7.51 0.72 30.56
C ALA A 103 6.53 0.30 31.67
N GLY A 104 5.67 -0.68 31.38
CA GLY A 104 4.65 -1.17 32.32
C GLY A 104 3.43 -0.26 32.47
N THR A 105 3.35 0.86 31.75
CA THR A 105 2.13 1.67 31.67
C THR A 105 1.24 1.19 30.52
N SER A 106 -0.03 1.58 30.51
CA SER A 106 -0.93 1.37 29.37
C SER A 106 -0.66 2.33 28.20
N PHE A 107 0.34 3.21 28.30
CA PHE A 107 0.64 4.19 27.28
C PHE A 107 1.35 3.55 26.07
N ILE A 108 0.63 3.45 24.95
CA ILE A 108 1.17 3.02 23.67
C ILE A 108 1.33 4.24 22.77
N ALA A 109 2.59 4.65 22.53
CA ALA A 109 2.88 5.89 21.79
C ALA A 109 2.24 5.92 20.39
N ASN A 110 2.21 4.80 19.68
CA ASN A 110 1.62 4.72 18.34
C ASN A 110 0.10 4.91 18.35
N VAL A 111 -0.60 4.37 19.37
CA VAL A 111 -2.05 4.55 19.55
C VAL A 111 -2.37 6.00 19.91
N ALA A 112 -1.59 6.61 20.81
CA ALA A 112 -1.72 8.02 21.14
C ALA A 112 -1.54 8.94 19.90
N TRP A 113 -0.61 8.58 19.01
CA TRP A 113 -0.42 9.28 17.73
C TRP A 113 -1.58 9.12 16.77
N LEU A 114 -2.09 7.90 16.61
CA LEU A 114 -3.28 7.65 15.81
C LEU A 114 -4.45 8.52 16.30
N GLY A 115 -4.69 8.53 17.62
CA GLY A 115 -5.70 9.37 18.24
C GLY A 115 -5.47 10.87 18.02
N ALA A 116 -4.22 11.34 18.09
CA ALA A 116 -3.86 12.73 17.84
C ALA A 116 -4.13 13.17 16.39
N LEU A 117 -3.79 12.30 15.42
CA LEU A 117 -4.02 12.55 14.00
C LEU A 117 -5.52 12.53 13.66
N LEU A 118 -6.26 11.60 14.24
CA LEU A 118 -7.71 11.58 14.17
C LEU A 118 -8.32 12.87 14.74
N MET A 119 -7.90 13.31 15.92
CA MET A 119 -8.35 14.58 16.49
C MET A 119 -8.02 15.77 15.59
N ARG A 120 -6.84 15.80 14.98
CA ARG A 120 -6.49 16.84 14.01
C ARG A 120 -7.44 16.82 12.80
N LEU A 121 -7.82 15.64 12.32
CA LEU A 121 -8.80 15.49 11.24
C LEU A 121 -10.21 15.96 11.66
N LYS A 122 -10.65 15.58 12.87
CA LYS A 122 -11.92 16.01 13.48
C LYS A 122 -12.00 17.53 13.68
N ARG A 123 -10.87 18.17 13.94
CA ARG A 123 -10.76 19.60 14.24
C ARG A 123 -10.32 20.48 13.07
N ALA A 124 -10.01 19.88 11.92
CA ALA A 124 -9.58 20.61 10.74
C ALA A 124 -10.71 21.49 10.18
N ASN A 125 -10.35 22.67 9.67
CA ASN A 125 -11.28 23.53 8.96
C ASN A 125 -11.33 23.13 7.48
N VAL A 126 -12.49 22.61 7.04
CA VAL A 126 -12.74 22.10 5.69
C VAL A 126 -12.67 23.20 4.63
N GLU A 127 -12.98 24.45 4.99
CA GLU A 127 -12.89 25.58 4.05
C GLU A 127 -11.45 25.82 3.57
N ARG A 128 -10.45 25.35 4.32
CA ARG A 128 -9.04 25.41 3.91
C ARG A 128 -8.62 24.24 3.01
N TRP A 129 -9.48 23.26 2.80
CA TRP A 129 -9.23 22.09 1.96
C TRP A 129 -9.73 22.29 0.53
N MET A 130 -9.81 23.56 0.10
CA MET A 130 -10.16 23.90 -1.26
C MET A 130 -9.23 23.19 -2.28
N PRO A 131 -9.75 22.85 -3.46
CA PRO A 131 -9.02 22.21 -4.53
C PRO A 131 -7.80 23.05 -4.91
N GLY A 132 -6.62 22.61 -4.48
CA GLY A 132 -5.36 23.36 -4.57
C GLY A 132 -4.46 23.13 -3.35
N ASN A 133 -5.04 22.83 -2.18
CA ASN A 133 -4.32 22.48 -0.95
C ASN A 133 -4.54 21.01 -0.54
N LEU A 134 -4.82 20.16 -1.55
CA LEU A 134 -5.22 18.75 -1.43
C LEU A 134 -4.15 17.83 -0.83
N LEU A 135 -2.93 18.32 -0.56
CA LEU A 135 -1.87 17.49 0.02
C LEU A 135 -2.13 17.13 1.49
N GLU A 136 -2.79 17.98 2.28
CA GLU A 136 -2.78 17.79 3.73
C GLU A 136 -3.62 16.60 4.24
N MET A 137 -4.79 16.33 3.64
CA MET A 137 -5.67 15.27 4.14
C MET A 137 -5.18 13.86 3.76
N PRO A 138 -4.83 13.56 2.50
CA PRO A 138 -4.28 12.27 2.13
C PRO A 138 -3.01 11.93 2.92
N ASP A 139 -2.13 12.92 3.12
CA ASP A 139 -0.92 12.74 3.93
C ASP A 139 -1.25 12.46 5.40
N LEU A 140 -2.24 13.15 5.97
CA LEU A 140 -2.67 12.92 7.35
C LEU A 140 -3.26 11.52 7.52
N ILE A 141 -4.08 11.06 6.57
CA ILE A 141 -4.65 9.71 6.57
C ILE A 141 -3.54 8.67 6.41
N ALA A 142 -2.66 8.80 5.43
CA ALA A 142 -1.54 7.88 5.22
C ALA A 142 -0.63 7.80 6.46
N THR A 143 -0.40 8.94 7.11
CA THR A 143 0.33 9.01 8.38
C THR A 143 -0.43 8.27 9.49
N ALA A 144 -1.74 8.49 9.63
CA ALA A 144 -2.58 7.79 10.60
C ALA A 144 -2.56 6.26 10.39
N MET A 145 -2.70 5.80 9.14
CA MET A 145 -2.63 4.38 8.79
C MET A 145 -1.25 3.78 9.14
N SER A 146 -0.17 4.53 8.93
CA SER A 146 1.18 4.10 9.30
C SER A 146 1.34 3.94 10.82
N TYR A 147 0.76 4.85 11.62
CA TYR A 147 0.76 4.71 13.08
C TYR A 147 -0.15 3.59 13.56
N ALA A 148 -1.29 3.36 12.90
CA ALA A 148 -2.15 2.22 13.18
C ALA A 148 -1.40 0.90 12.95
N LEU A 149 -0.67 0.76 11.84
CA LEU A 149 0.14 -0.43 11.57
C LEU A 149 1.21 -0.64 12.64
N ARG A 150 1.93 0.42 13.00
CA ARG A 150 2.95 0.35 14.06
C ARG A 150 2.33 0.03 15.42
N ALA A 151 1.12 0.51 15.70
CA ALA A 151 0.39 0.16 16.90
C ALA A 151 0.09 -1.35 16.90
N GLU A 152 -0.53 -1.87 15.84
CA GLU A 152 -0.84 -3.31 15.67
C GLU A 152 0.40 -4.19 15.86
N LEU A 153 1.51 -3.86 15.19
CA LEU A 153 2.75 -4.63 15.30
C LEU A 153 3.35 -4.60 16.70
N SER A 154 3.18 -3.50 17.44
CA SER A 154 3.76 -3.33 18.78
C SER A 154 2.89 -3.91 19.90
N SER A 155 1.57 -3.89 19.73
CA SER A 155 0.59 -4.33 20.74
C SER A 155 0.04 -5.72 20.44
N ASN A 156 0.14 -6.21 19.20
CA ASN A 156 -0.59 -7.36 18.68
C ASN A 156 -2.12 -7.23 18.85
N HIS A 157 -2.65 -6.00 18.79
CA HIS A 157 -4.08 -5.70 18.89
C HIS A 157 -4.46 -4.62 17.87
N ALA A 158 -5.61 -4.78 17.20
CA ALA A 158 -6.16 -3.77 16.32
C ALA A 158 -6.68 -2.56 17.13
N SER A 159 -6.44 -1.35 16.65
CA SER A 159 -7.02 -0.11 17.22
C SER A 159 -8.39 0.17 16.58
N THR A 160 -9.28 -0.82 16.61
CA THR A 160 -10.52 -0.87 15.81
C THR A 160 -11.43 0.32 16.07
N ALA A 161 -11.63 0.73 17.32
CA ALA A 161 -12.47 1.88 17.63
C ALA A 161 -11.94 3.20 17.04
N LEU A 162 -10.62 3.44 17.12
CA LEU A 162 -10.00 4.63 16.52
C LEU A 162 -10.03 4.58 14.99
N LEU A 163 -9.85 3.40 14.39
CA LEU A 163 -9.89 3.22 12.93
C LEU A 163 -11.31 3.38 12.38
N ASP A 164 -12.33 2.88 13.08
CA ASP A 164 -13.73 3.10 12.71
C ASP A 164 -14.13 4.57 12.82
N GLU A 165 -13.66 5.25 13.86
CA GLU A 165 -13.87 6.68 14.01
C GLU A 165 -13.11 7.48 12.94
N LEU A 166 -11.93 7.01 12.50
CA LEU A 166 -11.20 7.58 11.38
C LEU A 166 -11.98 7.42 10.06
N ASP A 167 -12.53 6.24 9.78
CA ASP A 167 -13.43 6.02 8.63
C ASP A 167 -14.63 6.98 8.67
N CYS A 168 -15.34 7.03 9.81
CA CYS A 168 -16.49 7.92 9.99
C CYS A 168 -16.10 9.39 9.78
N THR A 169 -14.96 9.81 10.33
CA THR A 169 -14.46 11.18 10.16
C THR A 169 -14.11 11.47 8.70
N MET A 170 -13.49 10.52 8.00
CA MET A 170 -13.17 10.67 6.58
C MET A 170 -14.45 10.80 5.76
N LEU A 171 -15.41 9.90 5.93
CA LEU A 171 -16.70 9.92 5.21
C LEU A 171 -17.44 11.24 5.42
N PHE A 172 -17.53 11.73 6.66
CA PHE A 172 -18.16 13.01 6.98
C PHE A 172 -17.48 14.19 6.27
N ARG A 173 -16.16 14.17 6.17
CA ARG A 173 -15.39 15.24 5.53
C ARG A 173 -15.51 15.20 4.02
N THR A 174 -15.55 14.01 3.43
CA THR A 174 -15.69 13.84 1.97
C THR A 174 -17.12 14.06 1.49
N SER A 175 -18.14 13.75 2.30
CA SER A 175 -19.54 13.94 1.93
C SER A 175 -19.95 15.41 1.78
N ASN A 176 -19.18 16.32 2.38
CA ASN A 176 -19.39 17.77 2.30
C ASN A 176 -18.64 18.42 1.11
N GLY A 177 -17.85 17.65 0.34
CA GLY A 177 -17.18 18.10 -0.88
C GLY A 177 -17.91 17.63 -2.15
N SER A 178 -17.46 18.08 -3.33
CA SER A 178 -17.95 17.54 -4.60
C SER A 178 -17.69 16.03 -4.62
N LYS A 179 -18.75 15.24 -4.86
CA LYS A 179 -18.75 13.77 -4.78
C LYS A 179 -17.82 13.06 -5.77
N GLU A 180 -17.06 13.79 -6.58
CA GLU A 180 -16.63 13.27 -7.88
C GLU A 180 -15.37 12.41 -7.87
N ASP A 181 -14.33 12.64 -7.05
CA ASP A 181 -13.05 11.97 -7.38
C ASP A 181 -12.16 11.54 -6.20
N ILE A 182 -12.67 11.41 -4.98
CA ILE A 182 -11.90 10.70 -3.95
C ILE A 182 -12.05 9.21 -4.23
N ILE A 183 -11.23 8.78 -5.21
CA ILE A 183 -10.75 7.45 -5.58
C ILE A 183 -11.55 6.37 -4.87
N GLY A 184 -12.34 5.56 -5.58
CA GLY A 184 -13.27 4.55 -5.06
C GLY A 184 -12.72 3.43 -4.14
N LEU A 185 -11.71 3.73 -3.35
CA LEU A 185 -11.23 3.05 -2.16
C LEU A 185 -12.18 3.38 -1.00
N ASN A 186 -12.86 2.35 -0.51
CA ASN A 186 -13.45 2.43 0.82
C ASN A 186 -12.32 2.32 1.87
N PHE A 187 -12.63 2.64 3.12
CA PHE A 187 -11.66 2.56 4.21
C PHE A 187 -11.02 1.19 4.35
N LEU A 188 -11.81 0.12 4.18
CA LEU A 188 -11.28 -1.24 4.22
C LEU A 188 -10.23 -1.51 3.13
N ALA A 189 -10.40 -1.01 1.91
CA ALA A 189 -9.38 -1.12 0.86
C ALA A 189 -8.09 -0.39 1.24
N MET A 190 -8.20 0.77 1.90
CA MET A 190 -7.02 1.48 2.44
C MET A 190 -6.36 0.69 3.57
N SER A 191 -7.13 0.05 4.45
CA SER A 191 -6.59 -0.81 5.52
C SER A 191 -5.83 -2.01 4.95
N VAL A 192 -6.36 -2.67 3.91
CA VAL A 192 -5.67 -3.74 3.18
C VAL A 192 -4.37 -3.22 2.55
N LEU A 193 -4.43 -2.07 1.87
CA LEU A 193 -3.27 -1.48 1.19
C LEU A 193 -2.14 -1.11 2.16
N ASN A 194 -2.49 -0.68 3.37
CA ASN A 194 -1.55 -0.31 4.43
C ASN A 194 -1.16 -1.49 5.34
N GLY A 195 -1.64 -2.71 5.06
CA GLY A 195 -1.25 -3.90 5.82
C GLY A 195 -1.81 -3.99 7.24
N LEU A 196 -2.94 -3.34 7.53
CA LEU A 196 -3.62 -3.42 8.84
C LEU A 196 -4.33 -4.76 9.02
N LEU A 197 -3.54 -5.83 9.14
CA LEU A 197 -3.99 -7.22 9.10
C LEU A 197 -5.00 -7.52 10.22
N LEU A 198 -4.73 -7.05 11.45
CA LEU A 198 -5.58 -7.36 12.59
C LEU A 198 -6.93 -6.66 12.46
N TYR A 199 -6.93 -5.38 12.09
CA TYR A 199 -8.17 -4.64 11.81
C TYR A 199 -8.99 -5.30 10.69
N VAL A 200 -8.37 -5.64 9.56
CA VAL A 200 -9.06 -6.29 8.44
C VAL A 200 -9.65 -7.63 8.87
N GLN A 201 -8.91 -8.44 9.62
CA GLN A 201 -9.37 -9.72 10.13
C GLN A 201 -10.57 -9.55 11.08
N GLU A 202 -10.51 -8.62 12.04
CA GLU A 202 -11.63 -8.32 12.93
C GLU A 202 -12.88 -7.90 12.16
N LYS A 203 -12.74 -7.03 11.14
CA LYS A 203 -13.86 -6.62 10.30
C LYS A 203 -14.47 -7.77 9.51
N LEU A 204 -13.65 -8.67 8.98
CA LEU A 204 -14.13 -9.84 8.26
C LEU A 204 -14.78 -10.87 9.19
N ILE A 205 -14.31 -11.02 10.43
CA ILE A 205 -14.95 -11.88 11.42
C ILE A 205 -16.33 -11.34 11.79
N VAL A 206 -16.44 -10.03 12.06
CA VAL A 206 -17.68 -9.41 12.53
C VAL A 206 -18.73 -9.32 11.42
N HIS A 207 -18.33 -8.96 10.21
CA HIS A 207 -19.26 -8.66 9.11
C HIS A 207 -19.27 -9.75 8.03
N GLY A 208 -18.32 -10.67 8.01
CA GLY A 208 -18.25 -11.76 7.03
C GLY A 208 -17.95 -11.28 5.60
N LYS A 209 -18.33 -12.12 4.63
CA LYS A 209 -18.05 -11.94 3.20
C LYS A 209 -18.62 -10.67 2.57
N GLN A 210 -19.62 -10.04 3.19
CA GLN A 210 -20.23 -8.82 2.66
C GLN A 210 -19.25 -7.65 2.60
N MET A 211 -18.21 -7.65 3.44
CA MET A 211 -17.15 -6.65 3.39
C MET A 211 -16.24 -6.80 2.18
N LEU A 212 -16.21 -7.98 1.55
CA LEU A 212 -15.40 -8.24 0.36
C LEU A 212 -16.01 -7.63 -0.91
N THR A 213 -17.33 -7.43 -0.92
CA THR A 213 -18.05 -6.86 -2.04
C THR A 213 -17.84 -5.35 -2.09
N LYS A 214 -17.15 -4.87 -3.12
CA LYS A 214 -17.02 -3.43 -3.41
C LYS A 214 -17.10 -3.16 -4.91
N THR A 215 -17.45 -1.93 -5.27
CA THR A 215 -17.33 -1.45 -6.64
C THR A 215 -15.86 -1.23 -7.02
N GLY A 216 -15.52 -1.43 -8.29
CA GLY A 216 -14.16 -1.23 -8.79
C GLY A 216 -13.23 -2.43 -8.54
N LYS A 217 -11.97 -2.16 -8.18
CA LYS A 217 -10.97 -3.21 -7.92
C LYS A 217 -11.35 -4.04 -6.68
N PRO A 218 -11.38 -5.38 -6.75
CA PRO A 218 -11.62 -6.24 -5.59
C PRO A 218 -10.62 -6.01 -4.46
N LEU A 219 -11.03 -6.25 -3.20
CA LEU A 219 -10.16 -6.01 -2.04
C LEU A 219 -8.83 -6.77 -2.11
N LEU A 220 -8.85 -7.99 -2.64
CA LEU A 220 -7.67 -8.82 -2.83
C LEU A 220 -6.60 -8.13 -3.68
N GLY A 221 -7.01 -7.24 -4.59
CA GLY A 221 -6.12 -6.50 -5.47
C GLY A 221 -5.37 -5.35 -4.79
N PHE A 222 -5.66 -5.07 -3.52
CA PHE A 222 -4.93 -4.11 -2.70
C PHE A 222 -3.94 -4.79 -1.75
N ALA A 223 -3.98 -6.13 -1.62
CA ALA A 223 -3.06 -6.85 -0.75
C ALA A 223 -1.62 -6.70 -1.22
N ARG A 224 -0.71 -6.39 -0.29
CA ARG A 224 0.74 -6.24 -0.55
C ARG A 224 1.60 -7.27 0.18
N SER A 225 0.98 -8.14 0.97
CA SER A 225 1.66 -9.21 1.70
C SER A 225 0.91 -10.53 1.56
N PRO A 226 1.61 -11.68 1.63
CA PRO A 226 0.97 -12.99 1.57
C PRO A 226 0.03 -13.25 2.74
N GLU A 227 0.29 -12.71 3.92
CA GLU A 227 -0.58 -12.85 5.09
C GLU A 227 -1.91 -12.14 4.88
N MET A 228 -1.88 -10.94 4.30
CA MET A 228 -3.08 -10.18 3.97
C MET A 228 -3.89 -10.88 2.87
N SER A 229 -3.25 -11.38 1.79
CA SER A 229 -3.97 -12.10 0.74
C SER A 229 -4.58 -13.40 1.27
N GLU A 230 -3.84 -14.17 2.06
CA GLU A 230 -4.33 -15.39 2.71
C GLU A 230 -5.51 -15.09 3.64
N CYS A 231 -5.46 -14.01 4.42
CA CYS A 231 -6.58 -13.57 5.26
C CYS A 231 -7.83 -13.29 4.42
N LEU A 232 -7.71 -12.53 3.32
CA LEU A 232 -8.84 -12.22 2.44
C LEU A 232 -9.41 -13.47 1.77
N LEU A 233 -8.55 -14.35 1.25
CA LEU A 233 -8.93 -15.60 0.58
C LEU A 233 -9.67 -16.55 1.53
N ARG A 234 -9.20 -16.72 2.77
CA ARG A 234 -9.88 -17.51 3.81
C ARG A 234 -11.28 -17.01 4.16
N HIS A 235 -11.53 -15.71 4.00
CA HIS A 235 -12.85 -15.11 4.22
C HIS A 235 -13.71 -15.07 2.95
N GLY A 236 -13.27 -15.71 1.86
CA GLY A 236 -14.05 -15.94 0.65
C GLY A 236 -13.74 -15.00 -0.51
N ALA A 237 -12.64 -14.23 -0.47
CA ALA A 237 -12.20 -13.44 -1.62
C ALA A 237 -11.86 -14.37 -2.79
N GLN A 238 -12.26 -13.98 -4.00
CA GLN A 238 -12.11 -14.84 -5.17
C GLN A 238 -10.89 -14.41 -5.99
N PRO A 239 -9.88 -15.28 -6.19
CA PRO A 239 -8.68 -14.92 -6.96
C PRO A 239 -8.99 -14.68 -8.45
N ASN A 240 -10.08 -15.26 -8.96
CA ASN A 240 -10.54 -15.10 -10.34
C ASN A 240 -11.57 -13.96 -10.50
N GLU A 241 -11.83 -13.15 -9.47
CA GLU A 241 -12.74 -12.01 -9.57
C GLU A 241 -12.23 -10.98 -10.57
N THR A 242 -13.01 -10.73 -11.61
CA THR A 242 -12.67 -9.80 -12.69
C THR A 242 -13.16 -8.38 -12.38
N TRP A 243 -12.39 -7.36 -12.77
CA TRP A 243 -12.85 -5.96 -12.69
C TRP A 243 -12.36 -5.09 -13.84
N GLY A 244 -12.97 -3.90 -13.92
CA GLY A 244 -12.62 -2.88 -14.90
C GLY A 244 -13.03 -3.25 -16.33
N ALA A 245 -12.80 -2.32 -17.27
CA ALA A 245 -13.21 -2.49 -18.66
C ALA A 245 -12.51 -3.66 -19.38
N ARG A 246 -11.31 -4.05 -18.91
CA ARG A 246 -10.54 -5.17 -19.50
C ARG A 246 -10.98 -6.54 -18.99
N GLY A 247 -11.86 -6.62 -17.99
CA GLY A 247 -12.33 -7.89 -17.44
C GLY A 247 -11.22 -8.79 -16.90
N ARG A 248 -10.09 -8.24 -16.45
CA ARG A 248 -8.97 -9.03 -15.92
C ARG A 248 -9.25 -9.43 -14.47
N SER A 249 -8.90 -10.66 -14.12
CA SER A 249 -8.94 -11.18 -12.76
C SER A 249 -7.74 -10.75 -11.91
N ILE A 250 -7.81 -10.99 -10.60
CA ILE A 250 -6.75 -10.59 -9.66
C ILE A 250 -5.50 -11.40 -9.93
N TRP A 251 -5.70 -12.69 -10.19
CA TRP A 251 -4.69 -13.60 -10.68
C TRP A 251 -3.96 -13.07 -11.92
N GLN A 252 -4.70 -12.70 -12.98
CA GLN A 252 -4.09 -12.18 -14.22
C GLN A 252 -3.36 -10.85 -14.01
N ASP A 253 -3.92 -9.93 -13.24
CA ASP A 253 -3.27 -8.65 -12.93
C ASP A 253 -1.99 -8.84 -12.09
N THR A 254 -1.98 -9.81 -11.17
CA THR A 254 -0.79 -10.15 -10.36
C THR A 254 0.31 -10.78 -11.23
N LEU A 255 -0.05 -11.63 -12.20
CA LEU A 255 0.90 -12.18 -13.17
C LEU A 255 1.56 -11.06 -13.98
N LEU A 256 0.78 -10.11 -14.52
CA LEU A 256 1.29 -8.98 -15.29
C LEU A 256 2.26 -8.08 -14.50
N GLN A 257 2.10 -8.00 -13.17
CA GLN A 257 3.02 -7.24 -12.32
C GLN A 257 4.43 -7.85 -12.25
N LEU A 258 4.63 -9.10 -12.67
CA LEU A 258 5.95 -9.73 -12.68
C LEU A 258 6.93 -9.08 -13.65
N ARG A 259 6.45 -8.47 -14.75
CA ARG A 259 7.28 -7.69 -15.68
C ARG A 259 7.68 -6.32 -15.11
N SER A 260 7.03 -5.87 -14.04
CA SER A 260 7.36 -4.60 -13.39
C SER A 260 8.48 -4.78 -12.36
N THR A 261 9.61 -4.09 -12.59
CA THR A 261 10.77 -4.12 -11.68
C THR A 261 10.44 -3.66 -10.26
N THR A 262 9.45 -2.78 -10.09
CA THR A 262 9.02 -2.27 -8.78
C THR A 262 8.06 -3.20 -8.04
N SER A 263 7.42 -4.15 -8.75
CA SER A 263 6.31 -4.96 -8.21
C SER A 263 6.58 -6.46 -8.21
N ILE A 264 7.62 -6.94 -8.88
CA ILE A 264 7.93 -8.37 -9.01
C ILE A 264 8.00 -9.09 -7.66
N ARG A 265 8.62 -8.49 -6.64
CA ARG A 265 8.73 -9.08 -5.30
C ARG A 265 7.36 -9.32 -4.67
N ASN A 266 6.46 -8.34 -4.78
CA ASN A 266 5.11 -8.46 -4.22
C ASN A 266 4.31 -9.51 -5.00
N ALA A 267 4.39 -9.49 -6.33
CA ALA A 267 3.71 -10.47 -7.16
C ALA A 267 4.16 -11.91 -6.84
N ILE A 268 5.46 -12.18 -6.74
CA ILE A 268 5.98 -13.51 -6.39
C ILE A 268 5.42 -14.01 -5.05
N CYS A 269 5.33 -13.14 -4.04
CA CYS A 269 4.77 -13.52 -2.74
C CYS A 269 3.25 -13.77 -2.78
N LEU A 270 2.52 -13.09 -3.68
CA LEU A 270 1.05 -13.17 -3.77
C LEU A 270 0.55 -14.34 -4.62
N LEU A 271 1.32 -14.79 -5.62
CA LEU A 271 0.87 -15.85 -6.53
C LEU A 271 0.61 -17.21 -5.85
N PRO A 272 1.46 -17.71 -4.93
CA PRO A 272 1.21 -18.99 -4.25
C PRO A 272 -0.13 -19.07 -3.51
N PRO A 273 -0.50 -18.11 -2.62
CA PRO A 273 -1.80 -18.17 -1.96
C PRO A 273 -2.97 -18.03 -2.93
N LEU A 274 -2.86 -17.17 -3.96
CA LEU A 274 -3.90 -17.06 -5.00
C LEU A 274 -4.14 -18.40 -5.68
N LEU A 275 -3.07 -19.07 -6.11
CA LEU A 275 -3.15 -20.40 -6.69
C LEU A 275 -3.78 -21.35 -5.67
N GLN A 276 -3.23 -21.47 -4.45
CA GLN A 276 -3.72 -22.35 -3.40
C GLN A 276 -5.24 -22.27 -3.19
N HIS A 277 -5.82 -21.07 -3.26
CA HIS A 277 -7.25 -20.78 -3.08
C HIS A 277 -8.06 -20.75 -4.39
N GLY A 278 -7.58 -21.41 -5.44
CA GLY A 278 -8.37 -21.70 -6.63
C GLY A 278 -8.21 -20.72 -7.79
N ALA A 279 -7.11 -19.96 -7.86
CA ALA A 279 -6.80 -19.22 -9.09
C ALA A 279 -6.69 -20.19 -10.27
N ASP A 280 -7.23 -19.79 -11.42
CA ASP A 280 -7.26 -20.63 -12.62
C ASP A 280 -5.85 -20.83 -13.19
N PRO A 281 -5.31 -22.07 -13.14
CA PRO A 281 -3.97 -22.35 -13.65
C PRO A 281 -3.87 -22.20 -15.18
N ASN A 282 -4.99 -22.19 -15.90
CA ASN A 282 -5.08 -22.04 -17.35
C ASN A 282 -5.52 -20.64 -17.79
N ALA A 283 -5.54 -19.66 -16.89
CA ALA A 283 -5.87 -18.28 -17.24
C ALA A 283 -4.92 -17.75 -18.33
N TYR A 284 -5.49 -17.07 -19.33
CA TYR A 284 -4.73 -16.42 -20.39
C TYR A 284 -4.38 -14.99 -20.02
N ILE A 285 -3.17 -14.58 -20.38
CA ILE A 285 -2.64 -13.22 -20.22
C ILE A 285 -2.55 -12.60 -21.61
N GLU A 286 -3.32 -11.54 -21.82
CA GLU A 286 -3.31 -10.78 -23.06
C GLU A 286 -2.33 -9.60 -22.96
N GLU A 287 -1.41 -9.54 -23.92
CA GLU A 287 -0.42 -8.48 -24.07
C GLU A 287 -0.31 -8.06 -25.53
N LYS A 288 0.22 -6.86 -25.78
CA LYS A 288 0.67 -6.49 -27.13
C LYS A 288 2.11 -6.95 -27.29
N ALA A 289 2.41 -7.68 -28.35
CA ALA A 289 3.77 -8.05 -28.69
C ALA A 289 4.58 -6.79 -29.07
N GLU A 290 5.80 -6.66 -28.54
CA GLU A 290 6.62 -5.45 -28.71
C GLU A 290 7.10 -5.23 -30.15
N ASP A 291 7.31 -6.33 -30.88
CA ASP A 291 7.84 -6.35 -32.25
C ASP A 291 6.78 -6.05 -33.30
N THR A 292 5.59 -6.65 -33.16
CA THR A 292 4.51 -6.58 -34.15
C THR A 292 3.38 -5.62 -33.75
N GLY A 293 3.27 -5.29 -32.47
CA GLY A 293 2.13 -4.55 -31.92
C GLY A 293 0.81 -5.33 -31.88
N LEU A 294 0.80 -6.57 -32.39
CA LEU A 294 -0.36 -7.46 -32.40
C LEU A 294 -0.68 -7.97 -30.99
N LEU A 295 -1.94 -8.32 -30.76
CA LEU A 295 -2.36 -8.92 -29.49
C LEU A 295 -1.91 -10.38 -29.46
N GLN A 296 -1.28 -10.77 -28.34
CA GLN A 296 -0.91 -12.13 -28.02
C GLN A 296 -1.59 -12.54 -26.72
N GLN A 297 -1.98 -13.81 -26.63
CA GLN A 297 -2.48 -14.45 -25.42
C GLN A 297 -1.55 -15.59 -25.04
N ARG A 298 -1.05 -15.56 -23.81
CA ARG A 298 -0.22 -16.64 -23.24
C ARG A 298 -0.92 -17.24 -22.05
N SER A 299 -1.01 -18.56 -21.99
CA SER A 299 -1.38 -19.26 -20.76
C SER A 299 -0.48 -18.84 -19.59
N ALA A 300 -0.97 -18.92 -18.35
CA ALA A 300 -0.21 -18.50 -17.16
C ALA A 300 1.17 -19.18 -17.05
N SER A 301 1.27 -20.47 -17.35
CA SER A 301 2.53 -21.23 -17.34
C SER A 301 3.52 -20.73 -18.41
N ARG A 302 3.06 -20.56 -19.66
CA ARG A 302 3.86 -20.01 -20.77
C ARG A 302 4.31 -18.59 -20.46
N TYR A 303 3.41 -17.78 -19.89
CA TYR A 303 3.70 -16.43 -19.45
C TYR A 303 4.85 -16.39 -18.42
N LEU A 304 4.75 -17.18 -17.35
CA LEU A 304 5.80 -17.26 -16.33
C LEU A 304 7.14 -17.71 -16.87
N ARG A 305 7.17 -18.66 -17.84
CA ARG A 305 8.42 -19.04 -18.50
C ARG A 305 9.05 -17.89 -19.25
N SER A 306 8.26 -17.08 -19.95
CA SER A 306 8.78 -15.88 -20.62
C SER A 306 9.41 -14.92 -19.62
N VAL A 307 8.75 -14.68 -18.48
CA VAL A 307 9.27 -13.85 -17.39
C VAL A 307 10.58 -14.41 -16.82
N VAL A 308 10.66 -15.72 -16.59
CA VAL A 308 11.88 -16.38 -16.09
C VAL A 308 13.05 -16.25 -17.08
N ALA A 309 12.77 -16.38 -18.37
CA ALA A 309 13.79 -16.24 -19.41
C ALA A 309 14.32 -14.80 -19.51
N GLU A 310 13.46 -13.81 -19.29
CA GLU A 310 13.80 -12.38 -19.34
C GLU A 310 14.37 -11.82 -18.02
N SER A 311 14.22 -12.55 -16.90
CA SER A 311 14.66 -12.10 -15.58
C SER A 311 16.19 -12.20 -15.42
N ILE A 312 16.90 -11.12 -15.76
CA ILE A 312 18.38 -11.09 -15.82
C ILE A 312 19.06 -10.96 -14.43
N GLY A 313 18.34 -10.68 -13.33
CA GLY A 313 18.99 -10.12 -12.13
C GLY A 313 18.99 -10.90 -10.81
N SER A 314 18.01 -11.77 -10.54
CA SER A 314 17.83 -12.34 -9.19
C SER A 314 17.58 -13.85 -9.22
N VAL A 315 18.58 -14.60 -8.75
CA VAL A 315 18.49 -16.06 -8.59
C VAL A 315 17.32 -16.45 -7.70
N GLU A 316 17.05 -15.67 -6.65
CA GLU A 316 15.94 -15.91 -5.72
C GLU A 316 14.58 -15.88 -6.42
N TYR A 317 14.35 -14.89 -7.29
CA TYR A 317 13.09 -14.77 -8.03
C TYR A 317 12.92 -15.90 -9.04
N LYS A 318 14.01 -16.29 -9.72
CA LYS A 318 13.98 -17.39 -10.67
C LYS A 318 13.54 -18.69 -10.01
N VAL A 319 14.10 -19.03 -8.84
CA VAL A 319 13.72 -20.24 -8.09
C VAL A 319 12.24 -20.19 -7.69
N GLY A 320 11.77 -19.06 -7.15
CA GLY A 320 10.36 -18.91 -6.76
C GLY A 320 9.38 -19.05 -7.95
N LEU A 321 9.73 -18.51 -9.11
CA LEU A 321 8.93 -18.63 -10.33
C LEU A 321 8.95 -20.04 -10.93
N GLU A 322 10.10 -20.72 -10.91
CA GLU A 322 10.20 -22.12 -11.34
C GLU A 322 9.36 -23.05 -10.47
N ASP A 323 9.35 -22.84 -9.16
CA ASP A 323 8.50 -23.60 -8.25
C ASP A 323 7.01 -23.30 -8.47
N LEU A 324 6.64 -22.06 -8.77
CA LEU A 324 5.27 -21.71 -9.16
C LEU A 324 4.85 -22.41 -10.48
N ILE A 325 5.72 -22.47 -11.49
CA ILE A 325 5.44 -23.20 -12.74
C ILE A 325 5.21 -24.69 -12.46
N LYS A 326 6.02 -25.31 -11.60
CA LYS A 326 5.80 -26.71 -11.18
C LYS A 326 4.43 -26.88 -10.51
N HIS A 327 4.04 -25.96 -9.64
CA HIS A 327 2.72 -25.99 -8.98
C HIS A 327 1.56 -25.81 -9.97
N LEU A 328 1.72 -24.97 -10.99
CA LEU A 328 0.72 -24.82 -12.06
C LEU A 328 0.55 -26.12 -12.86
N HIS A 329 1.65 -26.77 -13.25
CA HIS A 329 1.59 -28.06 -13.96
C HIS A 329 0.99 -29.17 -13.10
N ALA A 330 1.31 -29.20 -11.79
CA ALA A 330 0.69 -30.13 -10.85
C ALA A 330 -0.84 -29.94 -10.76
N ARG A 331 -1.36 -28.80 -11.22
CA ARG A 331 -2.79 -28.47 -11.30
C ARG A 331 -3.35 -28.46 -12.71
N GLY A 332 -2.62 -29.05 -13.66
CA GLY A 332 -3.08 -29.22 -15.03
C GLY A 332 -2.98 -27.96 -15.90
N ALA A 333 -2.12 -27.01 -15.56
CA ALA A 333 -1.81 -25.89 -16.46
C ALA A 333 -1.23 -26.40 -17.78
N GLN A 334 -1.76 -25.92 -18.89
CA GLN A 334 -1.23 -26.16 -20.23
C GLN A 334 -0.35 -24.98 -20.67
N GLU A 335 0.71 -25.26 -21.43
CA GLU A 335 1.56 -24.22 -22.03
C GLU A 335 1.07 -23.90 -23.44
N GLU A 336 0.23 -22.88 -23.52
CA GLU A 336 -0.33 -22.40 -24.79
C GLU A 336 0.03 -20.93 -25.06
N GLU A 337 0.13 -20.61 -26.34
CA GLU A 337 0.36 -19.27 -26.88
C GLU A 337 -0.49 -19.09 -28.13
N TRP A 338 -1.15 -17.94 -28.23
CA TRP A 338 -2.08 -17.59 -29.31
C TRP A 338 -1.77 -16.18 -29.78
N HIS A 339 -1.77 -15.96 -31.09
CA HIS A 339 -1.55 -14.64 -31.68
C HIS A 339 -2.80 -14.23 -32.47
N MET A 340 -3.19 -12.96 -32.37
CA MET A 340 -4.26 -12.39 -33.18
C MET A 340 -3.67 -11.96 -34.52
N ASP A 341 -4.19 -12.51 -35.61
CA ASP A 341 -3.78 -12.14 -36.96
C ASP A 341 -4.36 -10.76 -37.38
N GLU A 342 -3.96 -10.29 -38.57
CA GLU A 342 -4.44 -9.03 -39.14
C GLU A 342 -5.97 -9.02 -39.38
N ASP A 343 -6.57 -10.20 -39.56
CA ASP A 343 -8.00 -10.38 -39.76
C ASP A 343 -8.78 -10.41 -38.41
N GLY A 344 -8.07 -10.33 -37.28
CA GLY A 344 -8.64 -10.36 -35.94
C GLY A 344 -8.93 -11.76 -35.38
N ALA A 345 -8.49 -12.82 -36.07
CA ALA A 345 -8.66 -14.21 -35.64
C ALA A 345 -7.48 -14.68 -34.78
N TRP A 346 -7.79 -15.42 -33.71
CA TRP A 346 -6.79 -16.03 -32.85
C TRP A 346 -6.24 -17.31 -33.47
N ARG A 347 -4.91 -17.40 -33.61
CA ARG A 347 -4.21 -18.59 -34.11
C ARG A 347 -3.26 -19.13 -33.06
N LYS A 348 -3.34 -20.43 -32.81
CA LYS A 348 -2.44 -21.11 -31.89
C LYS A 348 -1.03 -21.13 -32.44
N VAL A 349 -0.07 -20.80 -31.61
CA VAL A 349 1.36 -20.86 -31.91
C VAL A 349 1.90 -22.18 -31.39
N TYR A 350 2.45 -22.98 -32.30
CA TYR A 350 3.08 -24.24 -31.95
C TYR A 350 4.59 -24.00 -31.75
N PRO A 351 5.19 -24.53 -30.66
CA PRO A 351 6.64 -24.47 -30.48
C PRO A 351 7.33 -25.09 -31.71
N THR A 352 8.30 -24.38 -32.29
CA THR A 352 9.12 -25.00 -33.33
C THR A 352 10.03 -26.04 -32.73
N ALA A 353 10.34 -27.10 -33.50
CA ALA A 353 11.12 -28.26 -33.02
C ALA A 353 12.50 -27.88 -32.43
N SER A 354 13.02 -26.69 -32.73
CA SER A 354 14.23 -26.11 -32.14
C SER A 354 14.07 -25.65 -30.68
N GLU A 355 12.87 -25.25 -30.24
CA GLU A 355 12.63 -24.85 -28.83
C GLU A 355 12.56 -26.05 -27.86
N SER A 356 12.32 -27.25 -28.38
CA SER A 356 12.24 -28.48 -27.58
C SER A 356 13.60 -29.03 -27.13
N GLN A 357 14.73 -28.46 -27.58
CA GLN A 357 16.05 -28.85 -27.11
C GLN A 357 16.52 -27.96 -25.95
N PRO A 358 16.69 -28.50 -24.73
CA PRO A 358 17.22 -27.73 -23.61
C PRO A 358 18.67 -27.31 -23.88
N GLY A 359 18.89 -26.03 -24.18
CA GLY A 359 20.22 -25.44 -24.37
C GLY A 359 20.49 -24.72 -25.70
N ALA A 360 19.50 -24.58 -26.59
CA ALA A 360 19.67 -23.79 -27.81
C ALA A 360 19.63 -22.27 -27.52
N ASP A 361 20.68 -21.54 -27.88
CA ASP A 361 20.76 -20.08 -27.78
C ASP A 361 19.65 -19.43 -28.63
N ARG A 362 18.80 -18.65 -27.96
CA ARG A 362 17.61 -18.01 -28.55
C ARG A 362 17.94 -16.63 -29.07
N TYR A 363 18.21 -16.49 -30.37
CA TYR A 363 18.12 -15.17 -31.03
C TYR A 363 17.48 -15.15 -32.42
N SER A 364 16.95 -16.26 -32.95
CA SER A 364 16.14 -16.24 -34.17
C SER A 364 15.17 -17.43 -34.27
N GLY A 365 13.93 -17.24 -33.80
CA GLY A 365 12.88 -18.25 -33.89
C GLY A 365 12.04 -18.10 -35.16
N ARG A 366 11.90 -19.18 -35.96
CA ARG A 366 10.85 -19.30 -36.98
C ARG A 366 9.54 -19.71 -36.29
N TRP A 367 8.40 -19.20 -36.74
CA TRP A 367 7.08 -19.59 -36.21
C TRP A 367 6.23 -20.24 -37.30
N ARG A 368 5.51 -21.32 -36.96
CA ARG A 368 4.55 -22.00 -37.85
C ARG A 368 3.14 -21.84 -37.29
N THR A 369 2.21 -21.44 -38.16
CA THR A 369 0.77 -21.49 -37.88
C THR A 369 0.15 -22.69 -38.62
N GLU A 370 -1.08 -23.08 -38.27
CA GLU A 370 -1.84 -24.10 -39.02
C GLU A 370 -2.06 -23.74 -40.51
N ALA A 371 -1.92 -22.46 -40.87
CA ALA A 371 -2.10 -21.98 -42.23
C ALA A 371 -0.80 -21.87 -43.05
N GLY A 372 0.38 -22.18 -42.48
CA GLY A 372 1.68 -22.11 -43.18
C GLY A 372 2.81 -21.46 -42.37
N GLU A 373 4.02 -21.44 -42.97
CA GLU A 373 5.21 -20.77 -42.43
C GLU A 373 5.12 -19.25 -42.65
N TYR A 374 5.23 -18.46 -41.58
CA TYR A 374 5.44 -17.02 -41.66
C TYR A 374 6.88 -16.70 -41.26
N PHE A 375 7.52 -15.81 -42.04
CA PHE A 375 8.85 -15.30 -41.76
C PHE A 375 8.71 -13.93 -41.10
N ILE A 376 9.09 -13.82 -39.83
CA ILE A 376 9.35 -12.51 -39.21
C ILE A 376 10.84 -12.28 -39.33
N THR A 377 11.25 -11.46 -40.30
CA THR A 377 12.63 -10.98 -40.41
C THR A 377 12.76 -9.72 -39.56
N THR A 378 13.33 -9.83 -38.36
CA THR A 378 13.87 -8.65 -37.67
C THR A 378 15.13 -8.24 -38.39
N ASP A 379 15.04 -7.21 -39.21
CA ASP A 379 16.18 -6.60 -39.89
C ASP A 379 16.97 -5.78 -38.86
N VAL A 380 17.92 -6.42 -38.18
CA VAL A 380 18.88 -5.72 -37.31
C VAL A 380 20.02 -5.28 -38.20
N SER A 381 19.85 -4.11 -38.83
CA SER A 381 20.96 -3.42 -39.48
C SER A 381 21.98 -3.00 -38.41
N HIS A 382 22.98 -3.84 -38.19
CA HIS A 382 24.24 -3.38 -37.60
C HIS A 382 24.95 -2.49 -38.62
N GLU A 383 24.91 -1.17 -38.41
CA GLU A 383 25.93 -0.29 -38.99
C GLU A 383 27.26 -0.49 -38.24
N PRO A 384 28.40 -0.44 -38.97
CA PRO A 384 29.72 -0.85 -38.49
C PRO A 384 30.37 0.06 -37.45
#